data_AF-A0A372LKG6-F1
#
_entry.id   AF-A0A372LKG6-F1
#
_cell.length_a   1.000
_cell.length_b   1.000
_cell.length_c   1.000
_cell.angle_alpha   90.00
_cell.angle_beta   90.00
_cell.angle_gamma   90.00
#
_symmetry.space_group_name_H-M   'P 1'
#
loop_
_entity.id
_entity.type
_entity.pdbx_description
1 polymer ?
#
loop_
_entity_poly.entity_id
_entity_poly.type
_entity_poly.pdbx_seq_one_letter_code
_entity_poly.pdbx_strand_id
1 'polypeptide(L)' 'MHREAIVTRVECPACGHRLMDKKDGAIGKVQVKCQKSKHVWEVDLGTDEFKQVSGKPITRRKGDYKSP' A
#
# COMPACT_ATOMS: atom_id res chain seq x y z
N MET A 1 11.79 7.35 -28.71
CA MET A 1 11.11 6.40 -27.80
C MET A 1 10.87 7.11 -26.48
N HIS A 2 9.68 7.63 -26.25
CA HIS A 2 9.31 8.08 -24.91
C HIS A 2 9.15 6.82 -24.07
N ARG A 3 10.12 6.53 -23.20
CA ARG A 3 9.93 5.55 -22.14
C ARG A 3 8.82 6.10 -21.26
N GLU A 4 7.59 5.67 -21.50
CA GLU A 4 6.51 5.84 -20.56
C GLU A 4 7.04 5.34 -19.23
N ALA A 5 7.24 6.24 -18.27
CA ALA A 5 7.65 5.85 -16.96
C ALA A 5 6.51 4.99 -16.43
N ILE A 6 6.73 3.67 -16.38
CA ILE A 6 5.77 2.74 -15.77
C ILE A 6 5.74 3.15 -14.30
N VAL A 7 4.65 3.82 -13.92
CA VAL A 7 4.44 4.26 -12.56
C VAL A 7 3.41 3.32 -11.96
N THR A 8 3.84 2.48 -11.03
CA THR A 8 2.95 1.57 -10.31
C THR A 8 2.32 2.34 -9.16
N ARG A 9 1.00 2.44 -9.18
CA ARG A 9 0.24 3.06 -8.10
C ARG A 9 0.18 2.09 -6.93
N VAL A 10 0.68 2.53 -5.79
CA VAL A 10 0.66 1.78 -4.54
C VAL A 10 -0.55 2.20 -3.71
N GLU A 11 -1.38 1.22 -3.38
CA GLU A 11 -2.61 1.43 -2.63
C GLU A 11 -2.50 0.86 -1.21
N CYS A 12 -3.24 1.44 -0.28
CA CYS A 12 -3.25 1.01 1.12
C CYS A 12 -3.98 -0.32 1.27
N PRO A 13 -3.33 -1.40 1.73
CA PRO A 13 -3.99 -2.69 1.87
C PRO A 13 -5.08 -2.69 2.96
N ALA A 14 -5.12 -1.68 3.83
CA ALA A 14 -6.18 -1.54 4.84
C ALA A 14 -7.45 -0.82 4.34
N CYS A 15 -7.37 0.01 3.31
CA CYS A 15 -8.53 0.83 2.88
C CYS A 15 -8.66 1.07 1.38
N GLY A 16 -7.75 0.53 0.57
CA GLY A 16 -7.71 0.74 -0.88
C GLY A 16 -7.40 2.19 -1.30
N HIS A 17 -7.02 3.07 -0.38
CA HIS A 17 -6.69 4.45 -0.74
C HIS A 17 -5.27 4.56 -1.26
N ARG A 18 -5.04 5.44 -2.25
CA ARG A 18 -3.70 5.72 -2.81
C ARG A 18 -2.73 6.13 -1.68
N LEU A 19 -1.63 5.40 -1.56
CA LEU A 19 -0.53 5.70 -0.65
C LEU A 19 0.52 6.54 -1.35
N MET A 20 1.04 6.01 -2.46
CA MET A 20 2.08 6.67 -3.25
C MET A 20 2.07 6.11 -4.68
N ASP A 21 2.85 6.74 -5.54
CA ASP A 21 3.15 6.23 -6.87
C ASP A 21 4.64 5.90 -6.90
N LYS A 22 4.97 4.67 -7.27
CA LYS A 22 6.38 4.25 -7.41
C LYS A 22 6.75 4.22 -8.87
N LYS A 23 7.96 4.68 -9.18
CA LYS A 23 8.53 4.56 -10.52
C LYS A 23 9.09 3.16 -10.71
N ASP A 24 8.96 2.61 -11.91
CA ASP A 24 9.61 1.37 -12.31
C ASP A 24 11.14 1.45 -12.11
N GLY A 25 11.69 0.42 -11.46
CA GLY A 25 13.09 0.38 -11.02
C GLY A 25 13.38 1.07 -9.69
N ALA A 26 12.37 1.57 -8.96
CA ALA A 26 12.59 2.07 -7.61
C ALA A 26 12.94 0.91 -6.66
N ILE A 27 14.03 1.07 -5.91
CA ILE A 27 14.51 0.08 -4.94
C ILE A 27 14.59 0.71 -3.55
N GLY A 28 14.48 -0.13 -2.52
CA GLY A 28 14.61 0.28 -1.14
C GLY A 28 13.28 0.35 -0.39
N LYS A 29 13.39 0.46 0.92
CA LYS A 29 12.26 0.46 1.85
C LYS A 29 11.82 1.89 2.11
N VAL A 30 10.55 2.16 1.89
CA VAL A 30 9.95 3.47 2.14
C VAL A 30 8.83 3.35 3.15
N GLN A 31 8.85 4.24 4.14
CA GLN A 31 7.79 4.32 5.13
C GLN A 31 6.76 5.35 4.68
N VAL A 32 5.52 4.90 4.45
CA VAL A 32 4.41 5.73 4.00
C VAL A 32 3.23 5.64 4.94
N LYS A 33 2.70 6.81 5.30
CA LYS A 33 1.51 6.93 6.15
C LYS A 33 0.27 7.10 5.28
N CYS A 34 -0.69 6.20 5.42
CA CYS A 34 -2.02 6.36 4.84
C CYS A 34 -2.73 7.54 5.51
N GLN A 35 -3.11 8.55 4.74
CA GLN A 35 -3.85 9.71 5.29
C GLN A 35 -5.25 9.34 5.77
N LYS A 36 -5.89 8.34 5.14
CA LYS A 36 -7.26 7.90 5.43
C LYS A 36 -7.33 6.98 6.64
N SER A 37 -6.60 5.87 6.63
CA SER A 37 -6.58 4.93 7.76
C SER A 37 -5.67 5.37 8.90
N LYS A 38 -4.73 6.30 8.66
CA LYS A 38 -3.64 6.68 9.59
C LYS A 38 -2.68 5.53 9.91
N HIS A 39 -2.67 4.47 9.11
CA HIS A 39 -1.71 3.36 9.22
C HIS A 39 -0.39 3.75 8.56
N VAL A 40 0.71 3.23 9.10
CA VAL A 40 2.05 3.43 8.59
C VAL A 40 2.55 2.09 8.03
N TRP A 41 2.87 2.12 6.75
CA TRP A 41 3.33 0.99 5.96
C TRP A 41 4.79 1.19 5.60
N GLU A 42 5.62 0.20 5.82
CA GLU A 42 6.91 0.07 5.18
C GLU A 42 6.68 -0.74 3.91
N VAL A 43 6.94 -0.11 2.77
CA VAL A 43 6.81 -0.71 1.44
C VAL A 43 8.20 -0.94 0.90
N ASP A 44 8.54 -2.17 0.58
CA ASP A 44 9.75 -2.47 -0.17
C ASP A 44 9.46 -2.25 -1.66
N LEU A 45 10.08 -1.23 -2.26
CA LEU A 45 9.83 -0.89 -3.65
C LEU A 45 10.35 -1.94 -4.63
N GLY A 46 11.31 -2.77 -4.21
CA GLY A 46 11.91 -3.83 -5.00
C GLY A 46 11.11 -5.14 -4.98
N THR A 47 10.48 -5.49 -3.86
CA THR A 47 9.67 -6.72 -3.72
C THR A 47 8.16 -6.49 -3.68
N ASP A 48 7.70 -5.23 -3.66
CA ASP A 48 6.30 -4.87 -3.42
C ASP A 48 5.74 -5.40 -2.08
N GLU A 49 6.62 -5.70 -1.12
CA GLU A 49 6.19 -6.18 0.19
C GLU A 49 5.70 -5.03 1.08
N PHE A 50 4.55 -5.24 1.71
CA PHE A 50 3.93 -4.29 2.64
C PHE A 50 4.05 -4.81 4.06
N LYS A 51 4.82 -4.12 4.90
CA LYS A 51 4.92 -4.38 6.33
C LYS A 51 4.21 -3.28 7.11
N GLN A 52 3.25 -3.65 7.95
CA GLN A 52 2.63 -2.69 8.84
C GLN A 52 3.62 -2.34 9.96
N VAL A 53 4.07 -1.08 9.99
CA VAL A 53 4.97 -0.57 11.04
C VAL A 53 4.17 -0.04 12.21
N SER A 54 3.08 0.66 11.93
CA SER A 54 2.26 1.30 12.96
C SER A 54 0.85 1.56 12.47
N GLY A 55 -0.07 1.84 13.39
CA GLY A 55 -1.49 2.04 13.11
C GLY A 55 -2.35 1.08 13.90
N LYS A 56 -3.66 1.33 13.89
CA LYS A 56 -4.61 0.40 14.52
C LYS A 56 -4.42 -0.99 13.90
N PRO A 57 -4.50 -2.08 14.67
CA PRO A 57 -4.53 -3.40 14.07
C PRO A 57 -5.62 -3.40 13.01
N ILE A 58 -5.30 -3.89 11.82
CA ILE A 58 -6.29 -4.04 10.77
C ILE A 58 -7.27 -5.05 11.33
N THR A 59 -8.41 -4.54 11.82
CA THR A 59 -9.53 -5.38 12.10
C THR A 59 -9.89 -5.92 10.72
N ARG A 60 -9.45 -7.15 10.43
CA ARG A 60 -10.05 -7.93 9.37
C ARG A 60 -11.52 -7.91 9.74
N ARG A 61 -12.31 -7.04 9.13
CA ARG A 61 -13.74 -7.30 9.05
C ARG A 61 -13.76 -8.62 8.31
N LYS A 62 -13.86 -9.73 9.05
CA LYS A 62 -14.47 -10.95 8.54
C LYS A 62 -15.76 -10.43 7.94
N GLY A 63 -15.76 -10.26 6.62
CA GLY A 63 -17.00 -10.14 5.90
C GLY A 63 -17.70 -11.46 6.18
N ASP A 64 -18.56 -11.46 7.19
CA ASP A 64 -19.67 -12.39 7.22
C ASP A 64 -20.53 -11.98 6.02
N TYR A 65 -20.12 -12.42 4.83
CA TYR A 65 -20.99 -12.45 3.68
C TYR A 65 -21.88 -13.67 3.88
N LYS A 66 -22.80 -13.59 4.85
CA LYS A 66 -24.04 -14.36 4.80
C LYS A 66 -25.01 -13.56 3.95
N SER A 67 -25.01 -13.82 2.64
CA SER A 67 -26.26 -13.74 1.87
C SER A 67 -27.16 -14.88 2.36
N PRO A 68 -28.37 -14.56 2.81
CA PRO A 68 -29.57 -15.02 2.12
C PRO A 68 -30.27 -13.88 1.37
#